data_AF-A0A7S1A061-F1
#
_entry.id   AF-A0A7S1A061-F1
#
_cell.length_a   1.000
_cell.length_b   1.000
_cell.length_c   1.000
_cell.angle_alpha   90.00
_cell.angle_beta   90.00
_cell.angle_gamma   90.00
#
_symmetry.space_group_name_H-M   'P 1'
#
loop_
_entity.id
_entity.type
_entity.pdbx_description
1 polymer ?
#
loop_
_entity_poly.entity_id
_entity_poly.type
_entity_poly.pdbx_seq_one_letter_code
_entity_poly.pdbx_strand_id
1 'polypeptide(L)'
;QTWSNSLVLSQATYKMNIVTGAGGSSVNGDDVLSQVGSSMQESYAVPTDTSAGKTYTLPLSAFNGSLSEASQAFFAALSDVDAVVDETSTWPDNPKFYTFEDFLATYGLESNSTLKFIQEGMVFRVDGTLSVNGDYYWFESRVARPDWAFDGLRRVLFADSTQTSTFFRNIAIGESSQELSSDMCETSLPVCEASTYADPIELPDPIA
;
A
#
# COMPACT_ATOMS: atom_id res chain seq x y z
N GLN A 1 -3.93 6.41 4.71
CA GLN A 1 -3.25 7.70 4.47
C GLN A 1 -3.83 8.78 5.38
N THR A 2 -3.05 9.30 6.33
CA THR A 2 -3.41 10.37 7.28
C THR A 2 -2.73 11.71 6.92
N TRP A 3 -2.62 12.05 5.64
CA TRP A 3 -2.11 13.38 5.19
C TRP A 3 -3.03 14.54 5.60
N SER A 4 -4.19 14.21 6.13
CA SER A 4 -5.24 15.12 6.55
C SER A 4 -5.78 14.62 7.88
N ASN A 5 -6.36 15.52 8.68
CA ASN A 5 -7.11 15.21 9.90
C ASN A 5 -8.35 14.34 9.57
N SER A 6 -8.14 13.10 9.13
CA SER A 6 -9.16 12.19 8.64
C SER A 6 -8.67 10.74 8.56
N LEU A 7 -9.59 9.79 8.74
CA LEU A 7 -9.40 8.39 8.42
C LEU A 7 -9.90 8.12 7.01
N VAL A 8 -9.22 7.25 6.26
CA VAL A 8 -9.50 7.04 4.83
C VAL A 8 -9.57 5.56 4.50
N LEU A 9 -10.67 5.14 3.89
CA LEU A 9 -10.81 3.86 3.20
C LEU A 9 -10.65 4.10 1.69
N SER A 10 -9.59 3.55 1.12
CA SER A 10 -9.32 3.66 -0.32
C SER A 10 -9.81 2.42 -1.06
N GLN A 11 -10.67 2.62 -2.05
CA GLN A 11 -11.19 1.58 -2.94
C GLN A 11 -10.91 1.93 -4.40
N ALA A 12 -9.72 2.45 -4.67
CA ALA A 12 -9.26 2.66 -6.03
C ALA A 12 -9.27 1.32 -6.78
N THR A 13 -9.79 1.29 -8.01
CA THR A 13 -10.05 0.06 -8.77
C THR A 13 -8.84 -0.85 -8.86
N TYR A 14 -7.64 -0.29 -9.06
CA TYR A 14 -6.42 -1.10 -9.13
C TYR A 14 -6.09 -1.81 -7.81
N LYS A 15 -6.40 -1.20 -6.65
CA LYS A 15 -6.20 -1.82 -5.34
C LYS A 15 -7.17 -2.98 -5.14
N MET A 16 -8.42 -2.78 -5.53
CA MET A 16 -9.47 -3.81 -5.48
C MET A 16 -9.07 -5.00 -6.36
N ASN A 17 -8.53 -4.75 -7.56
CA ASN A 17 -8.02 -5.79 -8.44
C ASN A 17 -6.86 -6.57 -7.83
N ILE A 18 -5.97 -5.92 -7.07
CA ILE A 18 -4.88 -6.59 -6.33
C ILE A 18 -5.45 -7.52 -5.26
N VAL A 19 -6.43 -7.06 -4.49
CA VAL A 19 -7.10 -7.88 -3.46
C VAL A 19 -7.76 -9.10 -4.09
N THR A 20 -8.56 -8.91 -5.14
CA THR A 20 -9.22 -10.01 -5.86
C THR A 20 -8.21 -10.96 -6.51
N GLY A 21 -7.16 -10.42 -7.14
CA GLY A 21 -6.10 -11.22 -7.78
C GLY A 21 -5.30 -12.06 -6.78
N ALA A 22 -5.11 -11.55 -5.56
CA ALA A 22 -4.48 -12.31 -4.47
C ALA A 22 -5.38 -13.42 -3.91
N GLY A 23 -6.68 -13.41 -4.22
CA GLY A 23 -7.68 -14.35 -3.71
C GLY A 23 -8.46 -13.86 -2.49
N GLY A 24 -8.35 -12.56 -2.16
CA GLY A 24 -9.13 -11.92 -1.10
C GLY A 24 -10.39 -11.23 -1.61
N SER A 25 -11.12 -10.64 -0.68
CA SER A 25 -12.25 -9.74 -0.96
C SER A 25 -12.13 -8.49 -0.11
N SER A 26 -12.40 -7.33 -0.71
CA SER A 26 -12.48 -6.08 0.03
C SER A 26 -13.88 -5.87 0.59
N VAL A 27 -13.98 -5.14 1.70
CA VAL A 27 -15.26 -4.61 2.19
C VAL A 27 -15.94 -3.77 1.12
N ASN A 28 -17.26 -3.58 1.22
CA ASN A 28 -17.98 -2.63 0.37
C ASN A 28 -17.96 -1.25 1.03
N GLY A 29 -17.33 -0.26 0.37
CA GLY A 29 -17.22 1.08 0.93
C GLY A 29 -18.56 1.81 1.08
N ASP A 30 -19.56 1.51 0.24
CA ASP A 30 -20.90 2.09 0.37
C ASP A 30 -21.62 1.56 1.62
N ASP A 31 -21.35 0.31 2.02
CA ASP A 31 -21.85 -0.26 3.28
C ASP A 31 -21.16 0.39 4.49
N VAL A 32 -19.85 0.62 4.41
CA VAL A 32 -19.09 1.35 5.45
C VAL A 32 -19.60 2.79 5.59
N LEU A 33 -19.79 3.49 4.47
CA LEU A 33 -20.39 4.83 4.43
C LEU A 33 -21.78 4.84 5.07
N SER A 34 -22.61 3.84 4.77
CA SER A 34 -23.96 3.72 5.34
C SER A 34 -23.93 3.48 6.85
N GLN A 35 -22.96 2.72 7.36
CA GLN A 35 -22.80 2.46 8.79
C GLN A 35 -22.25 3.67 9.56
N VAL A 36 -21.27 4.39 8.99
CA VAL A 36 -20.71 5.61 9.60
C VAL A 36 -21.65 6.81 9.47
N GLY A 37 -22.45 6.85 8.40
CA GLY A 37 -23.45 7.87 8.14
C GLY A 37 -22.87 9.17 7.60
N SER A 38 -23.56 10.29 7.85
CA SER A 38 -23.25 11.61 7.27
C SER A 38 -21.90 12.20 7.66
N SER A 39 -21.20 11.59 8.62
CA SER A 39 -19.85 12.00 9.02
C SER A 39 -18.78 11.59 8.00
N MET A 40 -19.05 10.58 7.17
CA MET A 40 -18.12 10.10 6.15
C MET A 40 -18.50 10.67 4.77
N GLN A 41 -17.49 10.94 3.95
CA GLN A 41 -17.62 11.55 2.63
C GLN A 41 -17.09 10.59 1.57
N GLU A 42 -17.82 10.43 0.46
CA GLU A 42 -17.31 9.72 -0.72
C GLU A 42 -16.78 10.69 -1.78
N SER A 43 -15.78 10.21 -2.54
CA SER A 43 -15.22 10.89 -3.70
C SER A 43 -14.64 9.86 -4.67
N TYR A 44 -14.39 10.25 -5.92
CA TYR A 44 -13.65 9.40 -6.86
C TYR A 44 -12.17 9.34 -6.49
N ALA A 45 -11.57 8.16 -6.62
CA ALA A 45 -10.15 7.94 -6.30
C ALA A 45 -9.20 8.76 -7.20
N VAL A 46 -9.61 9.01 -8.45
CA VAL A 46 -9.00 9.99 -9.34
C VAL A 46 -10.06 11.05 -9.66
N PRO A 47 -9.77 12.35 -9.48
CA PRO A 47 -10.73 13.40 -9.76
C PRO A 47 -11.30 13.25 -11.17
N THR A 48 -12.63 13.31 -11.29
CA THR A 48 -13.39 13.21 -12.56
C THR A 48 -13.42 11.84 -13.24
N ASP A 49 -12.70 10.83 -12.75
CA ASP A 49 -12.70 9.48 -13.33
C ASP A 49 -13.52 8.50 -12.47
N THR A 50 -14.72 8.21 -12.94
CA THR A 50 -15.63 7.24 -12.29
C THR A 50 -15.17 5.79 -12.37
N SER A 51 -14.24 5.47 -13.29
CA SER A 51 -13.70 4.11 -13.47
C SER A 51 -12.53 3.81 -12.53
N ALA A 52 -11.94 4.84 -11.92
CA ALA A 52 -10.80 4.73 -11.02
C ALA A 52 -11.17 4.22 -9.61
N GLY A 53 -12.46 4.06 -9.30
CA GLY A 53 -12.96 3.64 -7.99
C GLY A 53 -13.21 4.82 -7.06
N LYS A 54 -13.41 4.52 -5.76
CA LYS A 54 -13.83 5.51 -4.76
C LYS A 54 -12.84 5.64 -3.60
N THR A 55 -12.92 6.78 -2.93
CA THR A 55 -12.26 7.06 -1.65
C THR A 55 -13.32 7.52 -0.66
N TYR A 56 -13.33 6.91 0.52
CA TYR A 56 -14.23 7.27 1.60
C TYR A 56 -13.43 7.87 2.75
N THR A 57 -13.76 9.11 3.11
CA THR A 57 -12.99 9.93 4.05
C THR A 57 -13.86 10.26 5.25
N LEU A 58 -13.38 9.93 6.45
CA LEU A 58 -13.95 10.32 7.72
C LEU A 58 -13.11 11.44 8.34
N PRO A 59 -13.47 12.72 8.14
CA PRO A 59 -12.75 13.84 8.75
C PRO A 59 -12.93 13.83 10.28
N LEU A 60 -11.83 14.07 11.00
CA LEU A 60 -11.87 14.19 12.47
C LEU A 60 -12.74 15.37 12.93
N SER A 61 -12.92 16.39 12.10
CA SER A 61 -13.81 17.53 12.41
C SER A 61 -15.28 17.11 12.57
N ALA A 62 -15.70 15.98 12.02
CA ALA A 62 -17.03 15.40 12.28
C ALA A 62 -17.18 14.91 13.75
N PHE A 63 -16.06 14.75 14.46
CA PHE A 63 -15.98 14.33 15.87
C PHE A 63 -15.23 15.36 16.71
N ASN A 64 -15.40 16.66 16.43
CA ASN A 64 -14.75 17.76 17.16
C ASN A 64 -13.21 17.66 17.23
N GLY A 65 -12.57 16.97 16.27
CA GLY A 65 -11.13 16.73 16.25
C GLY A 65 -10.67 15.50 17.04
N SER A 66 -11.58 14.72 17.62
CA SER A 66 -11.24 13.52 18.40
C SER A 66 -10.88 12.34 17.49
N LEU A 67 -9.60 11.92 17.52
CA LEU A 67 -9.15 10.70 16.86
C LEU A 67 -9.83 9.47 17.44
N SER A 68 -9.94 9.37 18.77
CA SER A 68 -10.51 8.19 19.43
C SER A 68 -11.97 7.94 19.02
N GLU A 69 -12.80 8.98 19.00
CA GLU A 69 -14.20 8.87 18.61
C GLU A 69 -14.35 8.55 17.12
N ALA A 70 -13.55 9.21 16.26
CA ALA A 70 -13.56 8.94 14.82
C ALA A 70 -13.11 7.50 14.52
N SER A 71 -12.04 7.04 15.16
CA SER A 71 -11.52 5.68 15.04
C SER A 71 -12.52 4.65 15.53
N GLN A 72 -13.20 4.91 16.65
CA GLN A 72 -14.25 4.02 17.14
C GLN A 72 -15.36 3.85 16.10
N ALA A 73 -15.85 4.94 15.50
CA ALA A 73 -16.88 4.89 14.47
C ALA A 73 -16.38 4.18 13.19
N PHE A 74 -15.16 4.49 12.76
CA PHE A 74 -14.57 3.93 11.55
C PHE A 74 -14.33 2.42 11.66
N PHE A 75 -13.71 1.97 12.75
CA PHE A 75 -13.40 0.57 12.95
C PHE A 75 -14.58 -0.27 13.43
N ALA A 76 -15.64 0.33 14.00
CA ALA A 76 -16.90 -0.36 14.19
C ALA A 76 -17.49 -0.83 12.85
N ALA A 77 -17.43 0.02 11.81
CA ALA A 77 -17.88 -0.31 10.46
C ALA A 77 -16.96 -1.29 9.71
N LEU A 78 -15.76 -1.54 10.25
CA LEU A 78 -14.76 -2.48 9.70
C LEU A 78 -14.49 -3.65 10.65
N SER A 79 -15.41 -3.93 11.57
CA SER A 79 -15.19 -4.89 12.66
C SER A 79 -14.95 -6.34 12.18
N ASP A 80 -15.53 -6.70 11.04
CA ASP A 80 -15.42 -8.04 10.43
C ASP A 80 -14.20 -8.19 9.49
N VAL A 81 -13.34 -7.18 9.37
CA VAL A 81 -12.19 -7.23 8.46
C VAL A 81 -11.10 -8.16 9.01
N ASP A 82 -10.72 -9.15 8.19
CA ASP A 82 -9.66 -10.11 8.51
C ASP A 82 -8.26 -9.50 8.46
N ALA A 83 -8.02 -8.57 7.54
CA ALA A 83 -6.70 -7.98 7.31
C ALA A 83 -6.78 -6.54 6.83
N VAL A 84 -5.81 -5.72 7.23
CA VAL A 84 -5.69 -4.31 6.82
C VAL A 84 -4.39 -4.10 6.05
N VAL A 85 -4.48 -3.41 4.91
CA VAL A 85 -3.31 -2.84 4.23
C VAL A 85 -3.22 -1.37 4.63
N ASP A 86 -2.20 -1.04 5.42
CA ASP A 86 -1.90 0.31 5.83
C ASP A 86 -1.06 1.03 4.76
N GLU A 87 -1.60 2.16 4.30
CA GLU A 87 -0.98 3.08 3.35
C GLU A 87 -0.72 4.44 4.00
N THR A 88 -0.46 4.45 5.31
CA THR A 88 0.01 5.65 6.01
C THR A 88 1.35 6.09 5.43
N SER A 89 1.47 7.39 5.21
CA SER A 89 2.73 7.96 4.73
C SER A 89 3.66 8.18 5.89
N THR A 90 4.90 7.76 5.72
CA THR A 90 5.95 7.93 6.71
C THR A 90 6.82 9.16 6.44
N TRP A 91 6.66 9.83 5.30
CA TRP A 91 7.45 11.02 4.97
C TRP A 91 7.33 12.10 6.06
N PRO A 92 8.44 12.75 6.47
CA PRO A 92 9.80 12.66 5.92
C PRO A 92 10.67 11.50 6.47
N ASP A 93 10.12 10.65 7.33
CA ASP A 93 10.85 9.55 7.97
C ASP A 93 10.96 8.31 7.06
N ASN A 94 11.99 7.50 7.32
CA ASN A 94 12.23 6.28 6.56
C ASN A 94 11.20 5.20 6.95
N PRO A 95 10.42 4.68 5.98
CA PRO A 95 9.36 3.70 6.24
C PRO A 95 9.82 2.40 6.90
N LYS A 96 11.10 2.05 6.78
CA LYS A 96 11.65 0.84 7.42
C LYS A 96 11.53 0.84 8.94
N PHE A 97 11.38 2.03 9.54
CA PHE A 97 11.22 2.19 10.99
C PHE A 97 9.76 2.19 11.43
N TYR A 98 8.80 2.20 10.50
CA TYR A 98 7.38 2.17 10.84
C TYR A 98 6.98 0.79 11.37
N THR A 99 6.46 0.76 12.59
CA THR A 99 6.11 -0.48 13.33
C THR A 99 4.60 -0.65 13.49
N PHE A 100 4.19 -1.78 14.09
CA PHE A 100 2.80 -1.99 14.46
C PHE A 100 2.31 -1.03 15.55
N GLU A 101 3.19 -0.63 16.47
CA GLU A 101 2.89 0.39 17.47
C GLU A 101 2.60 1.74 16.82
N ASP A 102 3.36 2.11 15.77
CA ASP A 102 3.09 3.33 15.01
C ASP A 102 1.73 3.27 14.31
N PHE A 103 1.35 2.12 13.76
CA PHE A 103 0.01 1.89 13.22
C PHE A 103 -1.07 2.08 14.29
N LEU A 104 -0.94 1.42 15.44
CA LEU A 104 -1.91 1.55 16.54
C LEU A 104 -2.05 3.01 16.99
N ALA A 105 -0.94 3.71 17.18
CA ALA A 105 -0.93 5.12 17.58
C ALA A 105 -1.56 6.03 16.51
N THR A 106 -1.22 5.82 15.22
CA THR A 106 -1.76 6.59 14.09
C THR A 106 -3.27 6.50 14.02
N TYR A 107 -3.82 5.32 14.32
CA TYR A 107 -5.24 5.03 14.20
C TYR A 107 -5.98 5.08 15.54
N GLY A 108 -5.34 5.50 16.64
CA GLY A 108 -5.98 5.56 17.97
C GLY A 108 -6.52 4.22 18.44
N LEU A 109 -5.82 3.14 18.11
CA LEU A 109 -6.15 1.75 18.46
C LEU A 109 -5.25 1.26 19.60
N GLU A 110 -5.74 0.26 20.32
CA GLU A 110 -4.97 -0.42 21.37
C GLU A 110 -4.60 -1.84 20.91
N SER A 111 -3.48 -2.36 21.40
CA SER A 111 -3.00 -3.71 21.07
C SER A 111 -3.89 -4.83 21.62
N ASN A 112 -4.75 -4.52 22.59
CA ASN A 112 -5.75 -5.43 23.16
C ASN A 112 -7.14 -5.31 22.48
N SER A 113 -7.24 -4.55 21.39
CA SER A 113 -8.49 -4.33 20.65
C SER A 113 -9.14 -5.66 20.22
N THR A 114 -10.47 -5.66 20.13
CA THR A 114 -11.26 -6.80 19.68
C THR A 114 -11.39 -6.89 18.16
N LEU A 115 -10.76 -5.99 17.41
CA LEU A 115 -10.76 -6.04 15.94
C LEU A 115 -10.02 -7.29 15.46
N LYS A 116 -10.65 -8.04 14.56
CA LYS A 116 -10.16 -9.35 14.12
C LYS A 116 -8.74 -9.29 13.57
N PHE A 117 -8.46 -8.34 12.68
CA PHE A 117 -7.12 -8.14 12.13
C PHE A 117 -6.03 -7.79 13.16
N ILE A 118 -6.39 -7.23 14.33
CA ILE A 118 -5.43 -7.01 15.44
C ILE A 118 -5.17 -8.32 16.15
N GLN A 119 -6.23 -9.06 16.49
CA GLN A 119 -6.13 -10.33 17.21
C GLN A 119 -5.39 -11.40 16.38
N GLU A 120 -5.55 -11.37 15.06
CA GLU A 120 -4.92 -12.32 14.13
C GLU A 120 -3.57 -11.83 13.61
N GLY A 121 -3.13 -10.61 13.95
CA GLY A 121 -1.84 -10.07 13.53
C GLY A 121 -1.76 -9.85 12.02
N MET A 122 -2.81 -9.29 11.42
CA MET A 122 -2.99 -9.15 9.98
C MET A 122 -2.98 -7.67 9.55
N VAL A 123 -1.89 -6.97 9.84
CA VAL A 123 -1.67 -5.59 9.39
C VAL A 123 -0.46 -5.53 8.48
N PHE A 124 -0.70 -5.16 7.23
CA PHE A 124 0.29 -5.17 6.16
C PHE A 124 0.65 -3.77 5.71
N ARG A 125 1.85 -3.63 5.18
CA ARG A 125 2.35 -2.39 4.58
C ARG A 125 2.84 -2.65 3.15
N VAL A 126 2.88 -1.61 2.33
CA VAL A 126 3.36 -1.65 0.92
C VAL A 126 4.85 -1.30 0.76
N ASP A 127 5.58 -1.23 1.88
CA ASP A 127 7.03 -0.98 1.98
C ASP A 127 7.81 -2.28 2.24
N GLY A 128 7.36 -3.41 1.68
CA GLY A 128 8.06 -4.70 1.80
C GLY A 128 9.48 -4.66 1.25
N THR A 129 9.73 -3.84 0.22
CA THR A 129 11.05 -3.58 -0.35
C THR A 129 11.30 -2.08 -0.48
N LEU A 130 12.48 -1.65 -0.06
CA LEU A 130 12.91 -0.26 -0.04
C LEU A 130 14.30 -0.09 -0.66
N SER A 131 14.60 1.10 -1.18
CA SER A 131 16.00 1.50 -1.39
C SER A 131 16.73 1.65 -0.06
N VAL A 132 18.06 1.71 -0.08
CA VAL A 132 18.88 2.04 1.11
C VAL A 132 18.46 3.37 1.77
N ASN A 133 17.92 4.31 0.97
CA ASN A 133 17.46 5.61 1.44
C ASN A 133 16.01 5.58 1.97
N GLY A 134 15.30 4.45 1.86
CA GLY A 134 13.89 4.33 2.24
C GLY A 134 12.90 4.69 1.14
N ASP A 135 13.32 4.72 -0.13
CA ASP A 135 12.41 4.97 -1.24
C ASP A 135 11.58 3.71 -1.53
N TYR A 136 10.27 3.91 -1.74
CA TYR A 136 9.33 2.82 -1.96
C TYR A 136 9.51 2.20 -3.35
N TYR A 137 9.78 0.89 -3.40
CA TYR A 137 9.79 0.18 -4.67
C TYR A 137 8.41 0.20 -5.37
N TRP A 138 7.33 0.34 -4.59
CA TRP A 138 5.95 0.49 -5.06
C TRP A 138 5.74 1.68 -6.02
N PHE A 139 6.41 2.81 -5.77
CA PHE A 139 6.31 4.01 -6.63
C PHE A 139 7.42 4.10 -7.69
N GLU A 140 8.55 3.44 -7.45
CA GLU A 140 9.79 3.62 -8.22
C GLU A 140 10.10 2.46 -9.19
N SER A 141 9.20 1.48 -9.33
CA SER A 141 9.45 0.36 -10.26
C SER A 141 9.47 0.85 -11.72
N ARG A 142 10.56 0.54 -12.45
CA ARG A 142 10.72 0.92 -13.87
C ARG A 142 9.76 0.19 -14.81
N VAL A 143 9.25 -0.96 -14.39
CA VAL A 143 8.32 -1.81 -15.15
C VAL A 143 7.19 -2.21 -14.22
N ALA A 144 5.95 -2.02 -14.66
CA ALA A 144 4.79 -2.45 -13.90
C ALA A 144 4.80 -3.97 -13.70
N ARG A 145 4.78 -4.42 -12.44
CA ARG A 145 4.75 -5.84 -12.03
C ARG A 145 3.52 -6.15 -11.18
N PRO A 146 2.31 -6.10 -11.76
CA PRO A 146 1.08 -6.42 -11.03
C PRO A 146 1.08 -7.86 -10.49
N ASP A 147 1.76 -8.78 -11.17
CA ASP A 147 1.98 -10.16 -10.71
C ASP A 147 2.68 -10.21 -9.35
N TRP A 148 3.73 -9.41 -9.16
CA TRP A 148 4.42 -9.31 -7.87
C TRP A 148 3.56 -8.70 -6.76
N ALA A 149 2.64 -7.80 -7.11
CA ALA A 149 1.67 -7.26 -6.16
C ALA A 149 0.65 -8.32 -5.73
N PHE A 150 0.16 -9.14 -6.67
CA PHE A 150 -0.76 -10.24 -6.38
C PHE A 150 -0.10 -11.29 -5.50
N ASP A 151 1.08 -11.76 -5.90
CA ASP A 151 1.86 -12.76 -5.16
C ASP A 151 2.23 -12.25 -3.76
N GLY A 152 2.70 -11.00 -3.67
CA GLY A 152 3.09 -10.38 -2.41
C GLY A 152 1.92 -10.22 -1.44
N LEU A 153 0.74 -9.82 -1.91
CA LEU A 153 -0.43 -9.73 -1.06
C LEU A 153 -0.93 -11.13 -0.66
N ARG A 154 -0.92 -12.09 -1.59
CA ARG A 154 -1.28 -13.49 -1.32
C ARG A 154 -0.38 -14.10 -0.24
N ARG A 155 0.93 -13.81 -0.30
CA ARG A 155 1.93 -14.24 0.67
C ARG A 155 1.50 -13.89 2.10
N VAL A 156 1.15 -12.62 2.34
CA VAL A 156 0.79 -12.13 3.67
C VAL A 156 -0.62 -12.52 4.07
N LEU A 157 -1.58 -12.52 3.13
CA LEU A 157 -2.98 -12.90 3.40
C LEU A 157 -3.14 -14.37 3.80
N PHE A 158 -2.36 -15.27 3.20
CA PHE A 158 -2.51 -16.72 3.40
C PHE A 158 -1.29 -17.37 4.07
N ALA A 159 -0.35 -16.56 4.56
CA ALA A 159 0.95 -17.03 5.07
C ALA A 159 1.68 -17.98 4.10
N ASP A 160 1.53 -17.74 2.79
CA ASP A 160 2.12 -18.57 1.73
C ASP A 160 3.54 -18.10 1.41
N SER A 161 4.53 -18.63 2.14
CA SER A 161 5.94 -18.25 1.98
C SER A 161 6.55 -18.65 0.64
N THR A 162 5.81 -19.32 -0.26
CA THR A 162 6.29 -19.66 -1.61
C THR A 162 6.16 -18.49 -2.60
N GLN A 163 5.35 -17.49 -2.26
CA GLN A 163 5.14 -16.29 -3.06
C GLN A 163 6.22 -15.22 -2.83
N THR A 164 6.42 -14.32 -3.80
CA THR A 164 7.40 -13.23 -3.67
C THR A 164 7.02 -12.24 -2.56
N SER A 165 7.99 -11.72 -1.82
CA SER A 165 7.78 -10.75 -0.72
C SER A 165 7.91 -9.29 -1.14
N THR A 166 8.05 -9.00 -2.44
CA THR A 166 8.53 -7.70 -2.93
C THR A 166 7.79 -6.49 -2.33
N PHE A 167 6.46 -6.43 -2.44
CA PHE A 167 5.75 -5.20 -2.09
C PHE A 167 5.19 -5.19 -0.67
N PHE A 168 4.82 -6.35 -0.12
CA PHE A 168 4.07 -6.40 1.14
C PHE A 168 4.93 -6.95 2.27
N ARG A 169 4.82 -6.37 3.47
CA ARG A 169 5.31 -6.94 4.73
C ARG A 169 4.22 -6.90 5.81
N ASN A 170 4.24 -7.85 6.75
CA ASN A 170 3.33 -7.89 7.88
C ASN A 170 3.98 -7.27 9.14
N ILE A 171 3.57 -6.05 9.47
CA ILE A 171 4.12 -5.31 10.61
C ILE A 171 3.61 -5.82 11.95
N ALA A 172 2.41 -6.42 11.99
CA ALA A 172 1.83 -6.94 13.23
C ALA A 172 2.59 -8.15 13.80
N ILE A 173 3.37 -8.85 12.96
CA ILE A 173 4.29 -9.93 13.39
C ILE A 173 5.76 -9.49 13.38
N GLY A 174 6.04 -8.20 13.17
CA GLY A 174 7.40 -7.64 13.18
C GLY A 174 8.22 -7.93 11.92
N GLU A 175 7.59 -8.15 10.76
CA GLU A 175 8.32 -8.32 9.50
C GLU A 175 8.98 -7.01 9.07
N SER A 176 10.30 -7.06 8.83
CA SER A 176 11.10 -5.93 8.36
C SER A 176 11.07 -5.80 6.84
N SER A 177 11.28 -4.58 6.34
CA SER A 177 11.51 -4.33 4.92
C SER A 177 12.82 -4.98 4.43
N GLN A 178 12.83 -5.39 3.17
CA GLN A 178 14.04 -5.78 2.45
C GLN A 178 14.68 -4.55 1.81
N GLU A 179 15.97 -4.32 2.06
CA GLU A 179 16.70 -3.22 1.43
C GLU A 179 17.36 -3.68 0.12
N LEU A 180 17.14 -2.92 -0.96
CA LEU A 180 17.84 -3.08 -2.22
C LEU A 180 19.00 -2.07 -2.29
N SER A 181 20.23 -2.58 -2.37
CA SER A 181 21.43 -1.79 -2.60
C SER A 181 21.98 -1.99 -4.01
N SER A 182 22.81 -1.07 -4.48
CA SER A 182 23.50 -1.18 -5.77
C SER A 182 24.36 -2.43 -5.87
N ASP A 183 24.91 -2.89 -4.74
CA ASP A 183 25.84 -4.01 -4.69
C ASP A 183 25.15 -5.36 -4.98
N MET A 184 23.81 -5.40 -4.91
CA MET A 184 23.01 -6.56 -5.28
C MET A 184 22.82 -6.72 -6.80
N CYS A 185 23.20 -5.71 -7.59
CA CYS A 185 23.10 -5.74 -9.05
C CYS A 185 24.31 -6.46 -9.68
N GLU A 186 24.40 -7.77 -9.48
CA GLU A 186 25.54 -8.58 -9.96
C GLU A 186 25.44 -8.96 -11.45
N THR A 187 24.27 -8.77 -12.07
CA THR A 187 24.05 -9.14 -13.47
C THR A 187 24.55 -8.04 -14.40
N SER A 188 25.56 -8.35 -15.22
CA SER A 188 25.94 -7.49 -16.34
C SER A 188 24.80 -7.45 -17.35
N LEU A 189 24.27 -6.25 -17.60
CA LEU A 189 23.26 -6.07 -18.64
C LEU A 189 23.94 -6.13 -20.01
N PRO A 190 23.28 -6.68 -21.05
CA PRO A 190 23.86 -6.74 -22.39
C PRO A 190 24.38 -5.37 -22.87
N VAL A 191 23.62 -4.31 -22.59
CA VAL A 191 23.99 -2.91 -22.92
C VAL A 191 25.32 -2.44 -22.28
N CYS A 192 25.82 -3.10 -21.25
CA CYS A 192 27.11 -2.79 -20.65
C CYS A 192 28.29 -3.31 -21.50
N GLU A 193 28.04 -4.25 -22.42
CA GLU A 193 29.03 -4.78 -23.35
C GLU A 193 28.97 -4.01 -24.68
N ALA A 194 30.01 -3.22 -24.95
CA ALA A 194 30.05 -2.38 -26.14
C ALA A 194 29.94 -3.16 -27.47
N SER A 195 30.26 -4.45 -27.45
CA SER A 195 30.13 -5.39 -28.57
C SER A 195 28.67 -5.76 -28.90
N THR A 196 27.70 -5.37 -28.07
CA THR A 196 26.27 -5.66 -28.28
C THR A 196 25.45 -4.44 -28.71
N TYR A 197 26.07 -3.26 -28.80
CA TYR A 197 25.41 -2.10 -29.39
C TYR A 197 25.11 -2.40 -30.87
N ALA A 198 23.94 -1.98 -31.32
CA ALA A 198 23.66 -1.95 -32.75
C ALA A 198 24.68 -1.04 -33.44
N ASP A 199 25.17 -1.46 -34.61
CA ASP A 199 26.03 -0.61 -35.42
C ASP A 199 25.36 0.75 -35.62
N PRO A 200 26.09 1.87 -35.47
CA PRO A 200 25.55 3.19 -35.74
C PRO A 200 24.95 3.23 -37.14
N ILE A 201 23.74 3.80 -37.29
CA ILE A 201 23.19 4.07 -38.62
C ILE A 201 24.10 5.11 -39.26
N GLU A 202 24.85 4.71 -40.29
CA GLU A 202 25.59 5.66 -41.13
C GLU A 202 24.58 6.58 -41.81
N LEU A 203 24.59 7.85 -41.41
CA LEU A 203 23.83 8.87 -42.14
C LEU A 203 24.54 9.13 -43.47
N PRO A 204 23.81 9.17 -44.60
CA PRO A 204 24.42 9.51 -45.88
C PRO A 204 25.07 10.90 -45.80
N ASP A 205 26.21 11.04 -46.48
CA ASP A 205 26.91 12.32 -46.56
C ASP A 205 25.95 13.44 -47.00
N PRO A 206 26.04 14.64 -46.40
CA PRO A 206 25.21 15.76 -46.79
C PRO A 206 25.40 16.02 -48.29
N ILE A 207 24.29 16.04 -49.02
CA ILE A 207 24.26 16.36 -50.45
C ILE A 207 24.85 17.76 -50.63
N ALA A 208 25.95 17.86 -51.36
CA ALA A 208 26.64 19.11 -51.70
C ALA A 208 25.85 19.97 -52.69
#